data_AF-A0A7C1F9V0-F1
#
_entry.id   AF-A0A7C1F9V0-F1
#
_cell.length_a   1.000
_cell.length_b   1.000
_cell.length_c   1.000
_cell.angle_alpha   90.00
_cell.angle_beta   90.00
_cell.angle_gamma   90.00
#
_symmetry.space_group_name_H-M   'P 1'
#
loop_
_entity.id
_entity.type
_entity.pdbx_description
1 polymer ?
#
loop_
_entity_poly.entity_id
_entity_poly.type
_entity_poly.pdbx_seq_one_letter_code
_entity_poly.pdbx_strand_id
1 'polypeptide(L)' 'MLVFWLLVLAGLVLVVLWFVRQIRPGEAAAGRSRALEILQERYARGEITREQYEQMRRDLEGPKG' A
#
# COMPACT_ATOMS: atom_id res chain seq x y z
N MET A 1 12.64 34.07 -19.43
CA MET A 1 13.65 32.99 -19.49
C MET A 1 13.62 32.10 -18.26
N LEU A 2 13.78 32.64 -17.04
CA LEU A 2 13.76 31.87 -15.78
C LEU A 2 12.38 31.25 -15.45
N VAL A 3 11.30 31.98 -15.70
CA VAL A 3 9.91 31.50 -15.50
C VAL A 3 9.58 30.31 -16.42
N PHE A 4 10.10 30.31 -17.64
CA PHE A 4 9.92 29.19 -18.58
C PHE A 4 10.57 27.90 -18.05
N TRP A 5 11.79 28.02 -17.51
CA TRP A 5 12.48 26.90 -16.86
C TRP A 5 11.75 26.38 -15.61
N LEU A 6 11.15 27.27 -14.81
CA LEU A 6 10.32 26.86 -13.67
C LEU A 6 9.06 26.09 -14.09
N LEU A 7 8.40 26.52 -15.17
CA LEU A 7 7.23 25.81 -15.71
C LEU A 7 7.60 24.42 -16.25
N VAL A 8 8.72 24.32 -16.96
CA VAL A 8 9.23 23.03 -17.46
C VAL A 8 9.57 22.09 -16.29
N LEU A 9 10.24 22.61 -15.25
CA LEU A 9 10.58 21.82 -14.07
C LEU A 9 9.33 21.37 -13.29
N ALA A 10 8.36 22.27 -13.11
CA ALA A 10 7.09 21.94 -12.45
C ALA A 10 6.31 20.85 -13.22
N GLY A 11 6.26 20.95 -14.54
CA GLY A 11 5.67 19.92 -15.39
C GLY A 11 6.37 18.57 -15.27
N LEU A 12 7.71 18.57 -15.27
CA LEU A 12 8.50 17.34 -15.10
C LEU A 12 8.23 16.70 -13.73
N VAL A 13 8.23 17.49 -12.65
CA VAL A 13 7.94 17.01 -11.29
C VAL A 13 6.54 16.39 -11.22
N LEU A 14 5.53 17.03 -11.81
CA LEU A 14 4.16 16.50 -11.86
C LEU A 14 4.09 15.16 -12.60
N VAL A 15 4.75 15.04 -13.75
CA VAL A 15 4.80 13.80 -14.53
C VAL A 15 5.49 12.69 -13.75
N VAL A 16 6.63 12.97 -13.12
CA VAL A 16 7.34 11.99 -12.28
C VAL A 16 6.49 11.56 -11.09
N LEU A 17 5.83 12.50 -10.41
CA LEU A 17 4.97 12.20 -9.26
C LEU A 17 3.77 11.34 -9.67
N TRP A 18 3.15 11.63 -10.81
CA TRP A 18 2.05 10.83 -11.36
C TRP A 18 2.51 9.43 -11.77
N PHE A 19 3.67 9.33 -12.41
CA PHE A 19 4.26 8.06 -12.83
C PHE A 19 4.64 7.18 -11.63
N VAL A 20 5.26 7.76 -10.58
CA VAL A 20 5.56 7.03 -9.34
C VAL A 20 4.28 6.56 -8.64
N ARG A 21 3.21 7.37 -8.62
CA ARG A 21 1.90 6.95 -8.09
C ARG A 21 1.26 5.83 -8.92
N GLN A 22 1.49 5.80 -10.23
CA GLN A 22 0.99 4.75 -11.12
C GLN A 22 1.80 3.45 -11.04
N ILE A 23 3.13 3.54 -10.83
CA ILE A 23 4.02 2.38 -10.64
C ILE A 23 3.92 1.82 -9.21
N ARG A 24 3.47 2.61 -8.24
CA ARG A 24 3.09 2.15 -6.90
C ARG A 24 1.56 2.07 -6.77
N PRO A 25 0.86 1.11 -7.41
CA PRO A 25 -0.57 0.90 -7.19
C PRO A 25 -0.90 0.34 -5.79
N GLY A 26 0.03 0.38 -4.84
CA GLY A 26 -0.34 0.25 -3.44
C GLY A 26 0.80 -0.18 -2.55
N GLU A 27 1.61 0.73 -2.04
CA GLU A 27 2.39 0.40 -0.84
C GLU A 27 1.48 0.29 0.39
N ALA A 28 0.38 1.04 0.42
CA ALA A 28 -0.69 0.84 1.40
C ALA A 28 -1.43 -0.50 1.20
N ALA A 29 -1.66 -0.93 -0.05
CA ALA A 29 -2.31 -2.20 -0.35
C ALA A 29 -1.35 -3.41 -0.25
N ALA A 30 -0.08 -3.25 -0.60
CA ALA A 30 0.96 -4.28 -0.52
C ALA A 30 1.35 -4.54 0.93
N GLY A 31 1.43 -3.51 1.79
CA GLY A 31 1.60 -3.70 3.23
C GLY A 31 0.43 -4.48 3.85
N ARG A 32 -0.80 -4.20 3.41
CA ARG A 32 -2.02 -4.87 3.87
C ARG A 32 -2.14 -6.32 3.34
N SER A 33 -1.82 -6.53 2.07
CA SER A 33 -1.72 -7.86 1.46
C SER A 33 -0.68 -8.71 2.18
N ARG A 34 0.49 -8.15 2.46
CA ARG A 34 1.57 -8.84 3.18
C ARG A 34 1.18 -9.19 4.62
N ALA A 35 0.45 -8.31 5.31
CA ALA A 35 -0.04 -8.58 6.67
C ALA A 35 -1.06 -9.75 6.69
N LEU A 36 -1.98 -9.79 5.73
CA LEU A 36 -2.95 -10.89 5.58
C LEU A 36 -2.26 -12.21 5.22
N GLU A 37 -1.25 -12.18 4.37
CA GLU A 37 -0.47 -13.34 3.94
C GLU A 37 0.30 -13.96 5.13
N ILE A 38 0.96 -13.12 5.94
CA ILE A 38 1.62 -13.53 7.18
C ILE A 38 0.62 -14.13 8.17
N LEU A 39 -0.58 -13.54 8.28
CA LEU A 39 -1.62 -14.03 9.18
C LEU A 39 -2.13 -15.42 8.75
N GLN A 40 -2.32 -15.62 7.45
CA GLN A 40 -2.73 -16.91 6.88
C GLN A 40 -1.66 -17.98 7.09
N GLU A 41 -0.39 -17.64 6.92
CA GLU A 41 0.72 -18.58 7.13
C GLU A 41 0.79 -19.05 8.59
N ARG A 42 0.61 -18.14 9.55
CA ARG A 42 0.58 -18.49 10.99
C ARG A 42 -0.61 -19.37 11.36
N TYR A 43 -1.76 -19.14 10.74
CA TYR A 43 -2.94 -20.00 10.91
C TYR A 43 -2.69 -21.40 10.35
N ALA A 44 -2.08 -21.50 9.17
CA ALA A 44 -1.72 -22.79 8.56
C ALA A 44 -0.68 -23.56 9.37
N ARG A 45 0.26 -22.85 10.02
CA ARG A 45 1.21 -23.44 10.97
C ARG A 45 0.58 -23.84 12.31
N GLY A 46 -0.66 -23.43 12.58
CA GLY A 46 -1.34 -23.66 13.85
C GLY A 46 -0.84 -22.78 15.01
N GLU A 47 -0.07 -21.72 14.71
CA GLU A 47 0.43 -20.77 15.72
C GLU A 47 -0.68 -19.88 16.29
N ILE A 48 -1.77 -19.69 15.54
CA ILE A 48 -2.92 -18.89 15.94
C ILE A 48 -4.22 -19.69 15.75
N THR A 49 -5.18 -19.46 16.65
CA THR A 49 -6.51 -20.08 16.55
C THR A 49 -7.36 -19.36 15.50
N ARG A 50 -8.44 -20.02 15.05
CA ARG A 50 -9.38 -19.44 14.07
C ARG A 50 -9.99 -18.12 14.55
N GLU A 51 -10.29 -18.00 15.84
CA GLU A 51 -10.84 -16.78 16.44
C GLU A 51 -9.85 -15.62 16.34
N GLN A 52 -8.57 -15.87 16.66
CA GLN A 52 -7.49 -14.88 16.54
C GLN A 52 -7.28 -14.47 15.08
N TYR A 53 -7.30 -15.43 14.15
CA TYR A 53 -7.23 -15.16 12.72
C TYR A 53 -8.39 -14.26 12.27
N GLU A 54 -9.63 -14.59 12.60
CA GLU A 54 -10.80 -13.81 12.18
C GLU A 54 -10.81 -12.39 12.77
N GLN A 55 -10.36 -12.20 14.00
CA GLN A 55 -10.27 -10.89 14.62
C GLN A 55 -9.21 -10.02 13.93
N MET A 56 -7.99 -10.53 13.77
CA MET A 56 -6.91 -9.81 13.10
C MET A 56 -7.22 -9.56 11.61
N ARG A 57 -7.91 -10.50 10.93
CA ARG A 57 -8.32 -10.33 9.54
C ARG A 57 -9.32 -9.18 9.40
N ARG A 58 -10.31 -9.09 10.30
CA ARG A 58 -11.28 -7.98 10.33
C ARG A 58 -10.60 -6.64 10.60
N ASP A 59 -9.62 -6.61 11.50
CA ASP A 59 -8.86 -5.40 11.81
C ASP A 59 -8.01 -4.94 10.61
N LEU A 60 -7.45 -5.88 9.85
CA LEU A 60 -6.69 -5.61 8.62
C LEU A 60 -7.58 -5.29 7.41
N GLU A 61 -8.80 -5.84 7.34
CA GLU A 61 -9.82 -5.54 6.33
C GLU A 61 -10.56 -4.20 6.59
N GLY A 62 -10.38 -3.60 7.78
CA GLY A 62 -10.98 -2.33 8.20
C GLY A 62 -10.70 -1.14 7.26
N PRO A 63 -11.59 -0.13 7.26
CA PRO A 63 -11.90 0.71 6.11
C PRO A 63 -10.67 1.38 5.51
N LYS A 64 -10.62 1.36 4.17
CA LYS A 64 -9.70 2.13 3.35
C LYS A 64 -9.98 3.63 3.57
N GLY A 65 -9.35 4.21 4.59
CA GLY A 65 -9.16 5.66 4.74
C GLY A 65 -7.83 6.04 4.13
#